data_AF-A0A6A4FN84-F1
#
_entry.id   AF-A0A6A4FN84-F1
#
_cell.length_a   1.000
_cell.length_b   1.000
_cell.length_c   1.000
_cell.angle_alpha   90.00
_cell.angle_beta   90.00
_cell.angle_gamma   90.00
#
_symmetry.space_group_name_H-M   'P 1'
#
loop_
_entity.id
_entity.type
_entity.pdbx_description
1 polymer ?
#
loop_
_entity_poly.entity_id
_entity_poly.type
_entity_poly.pdbx_seq_one_letter_code
_entity_poly.pdbx_strand_id
1 'polypeptide(L)'
;MFLAAVARPRYDANIQVLFDGKIGIWDFTKQAEAQRTSKNRPAGTLETKNLDSVNGKVYKRYLLEHVIAAIKAKWPICEKLEFQPANSPDYNTLDLGYFSSIQALQYQEDCYNIDQLIRAVRKSYDALECEKLDNIFLTLQKVFECALRAGGSNEYKLPHIGKDKLRRLGKLPQSLPCDLEAFRYAVAILHEGVVINV
;
A
#
# COMPACT_ATOMS: atom_id res chain seq x y z
N MET A 1 -13.18 7.25 -1.50
CA MET A 1 -12.34 6.08 -1.13
C MET A 1 -11.53 5.67 -2.34
N PHE A 2 -10.30 5.19 -2.14
CA PHE A 2 -9.43 4.75 -3.23
C PHE A 2 -9.02 3.28 -3.02
N LEU A 3 -8.77 2.58 -4.12
CA LEU A 3 -8.09 1.30 -4.20
C LEU A 3 -6.71 1.58 -4.79
N ALA A 4 -5.65 1.21 -4.09
CA ALA A 4 -4.29 1.34 -4.60
C ALA A 4 -3.64 -0.05 -4.67
N ALA A 5 -2.72 -0.21 -5.61
CA ALA A 5 -1.89 -1.40 -5.70
C ALA A 5 -0.44 -0.99 -5.97
N VAL A 6 0.49 -1.57 -5.21
CA VAL A 6 1.92 -1.31 -5.31
C VAL A 6 2.69 -2.63 -5.21
N ALA A 7 3.89 -2.62 -5.77
CA ALA A 7 4.87 -3.67 -5.77
C ALA A 7 6.12 -3.23 -5.05
N ARG A 8 6.97 -4.20 -4.76
CA ARG A 8 8.35 -3.87 -4.46
C ARG A 8 9.08 -3.38 -5.73
N PRO A 9 9.72 -2.21 -5.70
CA PRO A 9 10.52 -1.73 -6.83
C PRO A 9 11.64 -2.70 -7.22
N ARG A 10 12.10 -2.61 -8.48
CA ARG A 10 13.19 -3.41 -9.03
C ARG A 10 14.25 -2.51 -9.60
N TYR A 11 15.49 -2.91 -9.37
CA TYR A 11 16.67 -2.21 -9.85
C TYR A 11 17.54 -3.19 -10.64
N ASP A 12 18.25 -2.71 -11.65
CA ASP A 12 19.27 -3.47 -12.35
C ASP A 12 20.57 -3.57 -11.51
N ALA A 13 21.60 -4.22 -12.06
CA ALA A 13 22.90 -4.35 -11.41
C ALA A 13 23.60 -2.99 -11.17
N ASN A 14 23.20 -1.95 -11.90
CA ASN A 14 23.73 -0.59 -11.79
C ASN A 14 22.85 0.32 -10.91
N ILE A 15 21.87 -0.24 -10.19
CA ILE A 15 20.92 0.49 -9.33
C ILE A 15 19.97 1.40 -10.11
N GLN A 16 19.81 1.18 -11.41
CA GLN A 16 18.80 1.86 -12.22
C GLN A 16 17.44 1.20 -12.05
N VAL A 17 16.39 2.00 -11.96
CA VAL A 17 15.01 1.51 -11.76
C VAL A 17 14.52 0.78 -13.00
N LEU A 18 14.31 -0.53 -12.89
CA LEU A 18 13.65 -1.35 -13.91
C LEU A 18 12.12 -1.34 -13.75
N PHE A 19 11.66 -1.23 -12.51
CA PHE A 19 10.25 -1.15 -12.15
C PHE A 19 10.11 -0.30 -10.90
N ASP A 20 9.32 0.77 -10.98
CA ASP A 20 9.16 1.74 -9.90
C ASP A 20 8.26 1.25 -8.76
N GLY A 21 7.60 0.11 -8.95
CA GLY A 21 6.69 -0.51 -8.00
C GLY A 21 5.27 0.05 -8.01
N LYS A 22 4.93 0.98 -8.90
CA LYS A 22 3.57 1.53 -8.97
C LYS A 22 2.71 0.74 -9.95
N ILE A 23 1.65 0.09 -9.47
CA ILE A 23 0.69 -0.61 -10.34
C ILE A 23 -0.43 0.35 -10.75
N GLY A 24 -1.12 0.93 -9.78
CA GLY A 24 -2.19 1.90 -10.02
C GLY A 24 -2.94 2.32 -8.77
N ILE A 25 -3.78 3.34 -8.95
CA ILE A 25 -4.71 3.87 -7.96
C ILE A 25 -6.03 4.20 -8.64
N TRP A 26 -7.14 3.79 -8.03
CA TRP A 26 -8.49 3.89 -8.58
C TRP A 26 -9.42 4.45 -7.52
N ASP A 27 -10.17 5.49 -7.85
CA ASP A 27 -11.19 6.07 -6.99
C ASP A 27 -12.55 5.38 -7.17
N PHE A 28 -13.27 5.22 -6.06
CA PHE A 28 -14.63 4.68 -6.07
C PHE A 28 -15.66 5.79 -6.33
N THR A 29 -15.76 6.23 -7.59
CA THR A 29 -16.69 7.30 -8.00
C THR A 29 -17.57 6.91 -9.19
N LYS A 30 -18.59 7.72 -9.44
CA LYS A 30 -19.50 7.66 -10.59
C LYS A 30 -19.76 9.09 -11.09
N GLN A 31 -19.99 9.23 -12.38
CA GLN A 31 -20.57 10.46 -12.94
C GLN A 31 -22.09 10.43 -12.72
N ALA A 32 -22.64 11.55 -12.24
CA ALA A 32 -24.07 11.70 -12.03
C ALA A 32 -24.51 13.14 -12.30
N GLU A 33 -25.67 13.30 -12.91
CA GLU A 33 -26.21 14.62 -13.22
C GLU A 33 -26.66 15.39 -11.97
N ALA A 34 -26.41 16.69 -11.97
CA ALA A 34 -26.91 17.62 -10.96
C ALA A 34 -28.44 17.70 -11.03
N GLN A 35 -29.11 17.26 -9.96
CA GLN A 35 -30.57 17.22 -9.89
C GLN A 35 -31.22 18.60 -9.69
N ARG A 36 -30.46 19.58 -9.23
CA ARG A 36 -30.95 20.94 -8.94
C ARG A 36 -29.95 21.97 -9.45
N THR A 37 -30.46 23.05 -10.01
CA THR A 37 -29.68 24.24 -10.35
C THR A 37 -29.22 24.93 -9.06
N SER A 38 -27.97 25.37 -9.03
CA SER A 38 -27.42 26.24 -8.00
C SER A 38 -26.68 27.41 -8.66
N LYS A 39 -26.25 28.40 -7.86
CA LYS A 39 -25.48 29.56 -8.34
C LYS A 39 -24.23 29.17 -9.13
N ASN A 40 -23.63 28.02 -8.81
CA ASN A 40 -22.36 27.60 -9.39
C ASN A 40 -22.50 26.49 -10.44
N ARG A 41 -23.72 25.97 -10.68
CA ARG A 41 -23.95 24.88 -11.64
C ARG A 41 -25.43 24.75 -12.06
N PRO A 42 -25.73 24.66 -13.36
CA PRO A 42 -27.08 24.34 -13.84
C PRO A 42 -27.44 22.87 -13.58
N ALA A 43 -28.74 22.57 -13.44
CA ALA A 43 -29.25 21.20 -13.43
C ALA A 43 -28.84 20.47 -14.73
N GLY A 44 -28.58 19.17 -14.63
CA GLY A 44 -28.10 18.35 -15.75
C GLY A 44 -26.57 18.32 -15.92
N THR A 45 -25.82 19.18 -15.23
CA THR A 45 -24.34 19.13 -15.27
C THR A 45 -23.83 17.79 -14.71
N LEU A 46 -22.96 17.09 -15.44
CA LEU A 46 -22.32 15.86 -14.96
C LEU A 46 -21.34 16.19 -13.82
N GLU A 47 -21.48 15.48 -12.71
CA GLU A 47 -20.62 15.65 -11.54
C GLU A 47 -20.07 14.32 -11.07
N THR A 48 -18.80 14.33 -10.67
CA THR A 48 -18.18 13.22 -9.96
C THR A 48 -18.78 13.11 -8.57
N LYS A 49 -19.40 11.97 -8.27
CA LYS A 49 -19.91 11.63 -6.94
C LYS A 49 -19.30 10.33 -6.45
N ASN A 50 -19.19 10.21 -5.13
CA ASN A 50 -18.84 8.93 -4.53
C ASN A 50 -19.86 7.85 -4.92
N LEU A 51 -19.41 6.61 -5.02
CA LEU A 51 -20.33 5.48 -5.04
C LEU A 51 -21.13 5.44 -3.72
N ASP A 52 -22.43 5.18 -3.80
CA ASP A 52 -23.32 5.24 -2.63
C ASP A 52 -22.94 4.18 -1.58
N SER A 53 -22.41 3.04 -2.04
CA SER A 53 -21.86 1.97 -1.19
C SER A 53 -20.76 1.23 -1.93
N VAL A 54 -19.66 0.94 -1.24
CA VAL A 54 -18.60 0.08 -1.74
C VAL A 54 -18.66 -1.24 -0.97
N ASN A 55 -19.37 -2.20 -1.53
CA ASN A 55 -19.52 -3.54 -0.97
C ASN A 55 -18.57 -4.54 -1.64
N GLY A 56 -18.59 -5.80 -1.19
CA GLY A 56 -17.75 -6.86 -1.73
C GLY A 56 -17.92 -7.09 -3.24
N LYS A 57 -19.12 -6.86 -3.82
CA LYS A 57 -19.34 -6.98 -5.27
C LYS A 57 -18.62 -5.88 -6.04
N VAL A 58 -18.75 -4.63 -5.58
CA VAL A 58 -18.04 -3.48 -6.18
C VAL A 58 -16.54 -3.67 -6.07
N TYR A 59 -16.05 -4.06 -4.89
CA TYR A 59 -14.62 -4.28 -4.66
C TYR A 59 -14.07 -5.41 -5.53
N LYS A 60 -14.76 -6.56 -5.58
CA LYS A 60 -14.39 -7.69 -6.46
C LYS A 60 -14.33 -7.27 -7.92
N ARG A 61 -15.30 -6.48 -8.40
CA ARG A 61 -15.29 -5.95 -9.76
C ARG A 61 -14.05 -5.10 -10.02
N TYR A 62 -13.75 -4.15 -9.14
CA TYR A 62 -12.56 -3.29 -9.26
C TYR A 62 -11.26 -4.10 -9.25
N LEU A 63 -11.15 -5.14 -8.41
CA LEU A 63 -10.00 -6.03 -8.43
C LEU A 63 -9.83 -6.73 -9.78
N LEU A 64 -10.90 -7.30 -10.33
CA LEU A 64 -10.86 -8.05 -11.58
C LEU A 64 -10.60 -7.16 -12.80
N GLU A 65 -11.33 -6.04 -12.90
CA GLU A 65 -11.33 -5.17 -14.08
C GLU A 65 -10.15 -4.21 -14.10
N HIS A 66 -9.66 -3.78 -12.92
CA HIS A 66 -8.62 -2.77 -12.84
C HIS A 66 -7.32 -3.33 -12.29
N VAL A 67 -7.33 -3.89 -11.08
CA VAL A 67 -6.09 -4.30 -10.39
C VAL A 67 -5.40 -5.44 -11.13
N ILE A 68 -6.10 -6.53 -11.42
CA ILE A 68 -5.52 -7.70 -12.09
C ILE A 68 -5.10 -7.33 -13.53
N ALA A 69 -5.87 -6.50 -14.22
CA ALA A 69 -5.50 -6.00 -15.54
C ALA A 69 -4.20 -5.20 -15.49
N ALA A 70 -4.05 -4.29 -14.52
CA ALA A 70 -2.83 -3.49 -14.35
C ALA A 70 -1.64 -4.34 -13.90
N ILE A 71 -1.84 -5.35 -13.04
CA ILE A 71 -0.80 -6.32 -12.68
C ILE A 71 -0.31 -7.03 -13.94
N LYS A 72 -1.20 -7.60 -14.74
CA LYS A 72 -0.81 -8.30 -15.98
C LYS A 72 -0.06 -7.39 -16.96
N ALA A 73 -0.38 -6.10 -16.99
CA ALA A 73 0.23 -5.14 -17.89
C ALA A 73 1.61 -4.63 -17.42
N LYS A 74 1.79 -4.43 -16.12
CA LYS A 74 2.96 -3.71 -15.57
C LYS A 74 3.90 -4.57 -14.74
N TRP A 75 3.38 -5.64 -14.13
CA TRP A 75 4.11 -6.41 -13.14
C TRP A 75 5.11 -7.35 -13.82
N PRO A 76 6.39 -7.37 -13.39
CA PRO A 76 7.40 -8.25 -13.97
C PRO A 76 7.02 -9.74 -13.89
N ILE A 77 7.30 -10.50 -14.94
CA ILE A 77 7.05 -11.95 -15.00
C ILE A 77 8.01 -12.66 -14.01
N CYS A 78 7.51 -13.68 -13.28
CA CYS A 78 8.17 -14.47 -12.22
C CYS A 78 7.90 -14.07 -10.76
N GLU A 79 6.72 -13.52 -10.45
CA GLU A 79 6.37 -13.16 -9.07
C GLU A 79 5.21 -13.99 -8.50
N LYS A 80 5.23 -14.14 -7.18
CA LYS A 80 4.22 -14.87 -6.42
C LYS A 80 3.30 -13.88 -5.73
N LEU A 81 1.99 -14.06 -5.88
CA LEU A 81 1.03 -13.36 -5.06
C LEU A 81 1.04 -13.97 -3.66
N GLU A 82 1.32 -13.16 -2.66
CA GLU A 82 1.25 -13.55 -1.25
C GLU A 82 0.04 -12.90 -0.60
N PHE A 83 -0.64 -13.67 0.26
CA PHE A 83 -1.82 -13.21 0.96
C PHE A 83 -1.44 -12.62 2.31
N GLN A 84 -2.11 -11.54 2.68
CA GLN A 84 -2.02 -10.98 4.02
C GLN A 84 -2.94 -11.77 4.96
N PRO A 85 -2.51 -12.03 6.20
CA PRO A 85 -3.39 -12.54 7.24
C PRO A 85 -4.52 -11.53 7.53
N ALA A 86 -5.65 -12.04 7.99
CA ALA A 86 -6.81 -11.22 8.31
C ALA A 86 -6.49 -10.29 9.51
N ASN A 87 -7.01 -9.05 9.47
CA ASN A 87 -6.87 -8.05 10.53
C ASN A 87 -5.42 -7.65 10.88
N SER A 88 -4.48 -7.74 9.91
CA SER A 88 -3.08 -7.34 10.08
C SER A 88 -2.71 -6.13 9.22
N PRO A 89 -3.17 -4.91 9.57
CA PRO A 89 -2.87 -3.70 8.82
C PRO A 89 -1.35 -3.37 8.82
N ASP A 90 -0.63 -3.80 9.85
CA ASP A 90 0.82 -3.74 9.95
C ASP A 90 1.52 -4.53 8.84
N TYR A 91 0.85 -5.49 8.20
CA TYR A 91 1.41 -6.28 7.09
C TYR A 91 1.06 -5.71 5.71
N ASN A 92 0.37 -4.57 5.67
CA ASN A 92 0.01 -3.90 4.45
C ASN A 92 0.98 -2.75 4.16
N THR A 93 1.71 -2.83 3.05
CA THR A 93 2.65 -1.78 2.63
C THR A 93 1.99 -0.43 2.39
N LEU A 94 0.72 -0.43 1.97
CA LEU A 94 -0.03 0.80 1.78
C LEU A 94 -0.31 1.48 3.13
N ASP A 95 -0.70 0.72 4.14
CA ASP A 95 -0.97 1.25 5.49
C ASP A 95 0.33 1.66 6.20
N LEU A 96 1.40 0.86 6.06
CA LEU A 96 2.71 1.13 6.69
C LEU A 96 3.37 2.43 6.26
N GLY A 97 3.05 2.98 5.08
CA GLY A 97 3.73 4.19 4.62
C GLY A 97 2.97 5.03 3.61
N TYR A 98 2.36 4.42 2.59
CA TYR A 98 1.78 5.22 1.51
C TYR A 98 0.57 6.03 1.99
N PHE A 99 -0.41 5.41 2.64
CA PHE A 99 -1.63 6.10 3.09
C PHE A 99 -1.36 7.08 4.24
N SER A 100 -0.44 6.77 5.16
CA SER A 100 -0.02 7.73 6.17
C SER A 100 0.62 8.98 5.55
N SER A 101 1.42 8.81 4.48
CA SER A 101 2.01 9.93 3.75
C SER A 101 0.97 10.77 2.99
N ILE A 102 -0.02 10.15 2.32
CA ILE A 102 -1.10 10.90 1.65
C ILE A 102 -1.95 11.64 2.66
N GLN A 103 -2.27 11.02 3.80
CA GLN A 103 -3.09 11.67 4.82
C GLN A 103 -2.41 12.94 5.33
N ALA A 104 -1.09 12.90 5.54
CA ALA A 104 -0.31 14.09 5.87
C ALA A 104 -0.34 15.15 4.75
N LEU A 105 -0.22 14.73 3.49
CA LEU A 105 -0.30 15.63 2.33
C LEU A 105 -1.69 16.24 2.12
N GLN A 106 -2.76 15.51 2.46
CA GLN A 106 -4.13 16.02 2.38
C GLN A 106 -4.33 17.23 3.30
N TYR A 107 -3.65 17.30 4.44
CA TYR A 107 -3.70 18.49 5.32
C TYR A 107 -2.99 19.72 4.74
N GLN A 108 -2.19 19.54 3.68
CA GLN A 108 -1.43 20.62 3.03
C GLN A 108 -2.07 21.10 1.73
N GLU A 109 -2.92 20.29 1.10
CA GLU A 109 -3.56 20.61 -0.18
C GLU A 109 -5.01 21.08 0.04
N ASP A 110 -5.32 22.30 -0.42
CA ASP A 110 -6.66 22.90 -0.34
C ASP A 110 -7.66 22.20 -1.29
N CYS A 111 -8.29 21.14 -0.80
CA CYS A 111 -9.28 20.36 -1.55
C CYS A 111 -10.71 20.73 -1.13
N TYR A 112 -11.43 21.48 -1.97
CA TYR A 112 -12.80 21.92 -1.71
C TYR A 112 -13.88 21.08 -2.42
N ASN A 113 -13.48 20.11 -3.26
CA ASN A 113 -14.39 19.19 -3.93
C ASN A 113 -13.73 17.84 -4.25
N ILE A 114 -14.56 16.87 -4.67
CA ILE A 114 -14.14 15.49 -4.95
C ILE A 114 -13.10 15.44 -6.08
N ASP A 115 -13.26 16.24 -7.14
CA ASP A 115 -12.33 16.24 -8.27
C ASP A 115 -10.93 16.74 -7.88
N GLN A 116 -10.88 17.78 -7.04
CA GLN A 116 -9.62 18.28 -6.47
C GLN A 116 -8.97 17.23 -5.58
N LEU A 117 -9.75 16.55 -4.73
CA LEU A 117 -9.24 15.45 -3.90
C LEU A 117 -8.68 14.30 -4.75
N ILE A 118 -9.39 13.87 -5.79
CA ILE A 118 -8.93 12.83 -6.72
C ILE A 118 -7.63 13.25 -7.40
N ARG A 119 -7.55 14.50 -7.86
CA ARG A 119 -6.34 15.03 -8.48
C ARG A 119 -5.16 15.06 -7.51
N ALA A 120 -5.37 15.52 -6.28
CA ALA A 120 -4.32 15.57 -5.26
C ALA A 120 -3.81 14.16 -4.92
N VAL A 121 -4.71 13.20 -4.71
CA VAL A 121 -4.34 11.81 -4.40
C VAL A 121 -3.60 11.16 -5.57
N ARG A 122 -4.06 11.34 -6.82
CA ARG A 122 -3.36 10.83 -8.00
C ARG A 122 -1.97 11.46 -8.17
N LYS A 123 -1.88 12.79 -8.02
CA LYS A 123 -0.59 13.52 -8.04
C LYS A 123 0.37 13.00 -6.98
N SER A 124 -0.11 12.74 -5.76
CA SER A 124 0.68 12.13 -4.69
C SER A 124 1.13 10.70 -5.02
N TYR A 125 0.28 9.90 -5.65
CA TYR A 125 0.63 8.54 -6.08
C TYR A 125 1.73 8.57 -7.14
N ASP A 126 1.59 9.45 -8.12
CA ASP A 126 2.55 9.60 -9.21
C ASP A 126 3.89 10.13 -8.71
N ALA A 127 3.87 11.01 -7.70
CA ALA A 127 5.05 11.55 -7.04
C ALA A 127 5.71 10.57 -6.04
N LEU A 128 5.12 9.41 -5.76
CA LEU A 128 5.74 8.42 -4.89
C LEU A 128 7.04 7.89 -5.51
N GLU A 129 8.14 8.15 -4.81
CA GLU A 129 9.48 7.74 -5.22
C GLU A 129 9.71 6.23 -4.98
N CYS A 130 10.41 5.59 -5.92
CA CYS A 130 10.79 4.18 -5.81
C CYS A 130 11.59 3.88 -4.53
N GLU A 131 12.50 4.77 -4.12
CA GLU A 131 13.29 4.57 -2.89
C GLU A 131 12.43 4.57 -1.63
N LYS A 132 11.42 5.45 -1.56
CA LYS A 132 10.46 5.50 -0.45
C LYS A 132 9.64 4.22 -0.41
N LEU A 133 9.18 3.74 -1.57
CA LEU A 133 8.43 2.50 -1.67
C LEU A 133 9.30 1.30 -1.25
N ASP A 134 10.55 1.20 -1.72
CA ASP A 134 11.47 0.13 -1.29
C ASP A 134 11.77 0.19 0.21
N ASN A 135 11.93 1.40 0.77
CA ASN A 135 12.05 1.60 2.23
C ASN A 135 10.84 1.02 3.00
N ILE A 136 9.62 1.14 2.47
CA ILE A 136 8.41 0.55 3.07
C ILE A 136 8.47 -0.97 3.02
N PHE A 137 8.87 -1.58 1.89
CA PHE A 137 9.01 -3.03 1.78
C PHE A 137 10.09 -3.60 2.73
N LEU A 138 11.21 -2.91 2.89
CA LEU A 138 12.22 -3.28 3.90
C LEU A 138 11.67 -3.14 5.33
N THR A 139 10.81 -2.15 5.56
CA THR A 139 10.13 -1.98 6.85
C THR A 139 9.16 -3.13 7.11
N LEU A 140 8.40 -3.57 6.10
CA LEU A 140 7.52 -4.75 6.19
C LEU A 140 8.30 -6.02 6.57
N GLN A 141 9.51 -6.21 6.04
CA GLN A 141 10.35 -7.36 6.45
C GLN A 141 10.73 -7.31 7.94
N LYS A 142 10.92 -6.11 8.51
CA LYS A 142 11.14 -5.96 9.96
C LYS A 142 9.88 -6.14 10.78
N VAL A 143 8.73 -5.72 10.26
CA VAL A 143 7.42 -6.02 10.85
C VAL A 143 7.26 -7.54 10.98
N PHE A 144 7.53 -8.31 9.92
CA PHE A 144 7.48 -9.78 10.00
C PHE A 144 8.41 -10.35 11.06
N GLU A 145 9.68 -9.92 11.10
CA GLU A 145 10.61 -10.37 12.14
C GLU A 145 10.13 -10.03 13.56
N CYS A 146 9.61 -8.83 13.77
CA CYS A 146 9.06 -8.41 15.06
C CYS A 146 7.85 -9.26 15.47
N ALA A 147 6.95 -9.55 14.54
CA ALA A 147 5.79 -10.39 14.81
C ALA A 147 6.20 -11.84 15.12
N LEU A 148 7.22 -12.38 14.44
CA LEU A 148 7.78 -13.70 14.77
C LEU A 148 8.31 -13.71 16.21
N ARG A 149 9.06 -12.68 16.63
CA ARG A 149 9.55 -12.52 18.01
C ARG A 149 8.42 -12.37 19.03
N ALA A 150 7.30 -11.76 18.62
CA ALA A 150 6.13 -11.55 19.46
C ALA A 150 5.14 -12.73 19.42
N GLY A 151 5.48 -13.85 18.78
CA GLY A 151 4.60 -15.01 18.68
C GLY A 151 3.31 -14.76 17.88
N GLY A 152 3.35 -13.84 16.91
CA GLY A 152 2.20 -13.44 16.09
C GLY A 152 1.38 -12.27 16.65
N SER A 153 1.74 -11.73 17.82
CA SER A 153 1.14 -10.49 18.34
C SER A 153 1.54 -9.27 17.50
N ASN A 154 0.68 -8.25 17.48
CA ASN A 154 0.96 -6.93 16.92
C ASN A 154 1.58 -5.96 17.95
N GLU A 155 1.79 -6.41 19.19
CA GLU A 155 2.40 -5.62 20.25
C GLU A 155 3.93 -5.68 20.19
N TYR A 156 4.50 -4.86 19.32
CA TYR A 156 5.96 -4.72 19.21
C TYR A 156 6.37 -3.30 18.83
N LYS A 157 7.61 -2.95 19.19
CA LYS A 157 8.23 -1.69 18.75
C LYS A 157 9.07 -1.95 17.52
N LEU A 158 8.72 -1.27 16.43
CA LEU A 158 9.43 -1.43 15.16
C LEU A 158 10.81 -0.75 15.22
N PRO A 159 11.91 -1.49 15.01
CA PRO A 159 13.26 -0.93 15.12
C PRO A 159 13.60 -0.03 13.92
N HIS A 160 14.27 1.09 14.19
CA HIS A 160 14.75 2.00 13.16
C HIS A 160 16.16 1.62 12.69
N ILE A 161 16.27 0.93 11.55
CA ILE A 161 17.55 0.41 11.03
C ILE A 161 18.41 1.43 10.25
N GLY A 162 18.00 2.70 10.18
CA GLY A 162 18.79 3.75 9.52
C GLY A 162 18.97 3.54 8.02
N LYS A 163 17.90 3.15 7.31
CA LYS A 163 17.91 2.78 5.89
C LYS A 163 18.64 3.79 5.00
N ASP A 164 18.39 5.08 5.18
CA ASP A 164 19.01 6.14 4.36
C ASP A 164 20.52 6.28 4.59
N LYS A 165 21.00 5.97 5.81
CA LYS A 165 22.44 5.91 6.10
C LYS A 165 23.06 4.71 5.39
N LEU A 166 22.41 3.54 5.44
CA LEU A 166 22.88 2.33 4.77
C LEU A 166 22.91 2.49 3.24
N ARG A 167 21.89 3.13 2.66
CA ARG A 167 21.81 3.40 1.21
C ARG A 167 22.95 4.31 0.75
N ARG A 168 23.20 5.41 1.46
CA ARG A 168 24.32 6.33 1.18
C ARG A 168 25.69 5.65 1.23
N LEU A 169 25.85 4.63 2.06
CA LEU A 169 27.07 3.83 2.16
C LEU A 169 27.15 2.68 1.14
N GLY A 170 26.12 2.47 0.31
CA GLY A 170 26.03 1.30 -0.58
C GLY A 170 25.90 -0.04 0.15
N LYS A 171 25.46 -0.02 1.41
CA LYS A 171 25.40 -1.20 2.31
C LYS A 171 23.98 -1.64 2.63
N LEU A 172 22.95 -1.01 2.06
CA LEU A 172 21.57 -1.41 2.28
C LEU A 172 21.32 -2.72 1.51
N PRO A 173 21.00 -3.83 2.19
CA PRO A 173 20.77 -5.09 1.50
C PRO A 173 19.47 -5.04 0.71
N GLN A 174 19.43 -5.78 -0.40
CA GLN A 174 18.20 -5.95 -1.17
C GLN A 174 17.14 -6.72 -0.37
N SER A 175 17.49 -7.57 0.58
CA SER A 175 16.52 -8.16 1.51
C SER A 175 17.16 -8.26 2.87
N LEU A 176 16.39 -7.96 3.91
CA LEU A 176 16.86 -8.06 5.27
C LEU A 176 16.89 -9.53 5.68
N PRO A 177 17.98 -10.00 6.31
CA PRO A 177 18.00 -11.33 6.88
C PRO A 177 17.02 -11.39 8.05
N CYS A 178 16.33 -12.52 8.18
CA CYS A 178 15.58 -12.84 9.39
C CYS A 178 16.54 -13.37 10.45
N ASP A 179 16.38 -12.91 11.68
CA ASP A 179 17.11 -13.45 12.81
C ASP A 179 16.75 -14.91 13.06
N LEU A 180 17.77 -15.75 13.24
CA LEU A 180 17.59 -17.20 13.32
C LEU A 180 16.85 -17.60 14.60
N GLU A 181 17.10 -16.91 15.70
CA GLU A 181 16.44 -17.18 16.98
C GLU A 181 14.96 -16.79 16.94
N ALA A 182 14.63 -15.63 16.34
CA ALA A 182 13.25 -15.24 16.07
C ALA A 182 12.51 -16.30 15.23
N PHE A 183 13.14 -16.81 14.18
CA PHE A 183 12.58 -17.86 13.34
C PHE A 183 12.35 -19.16 14.12
N ARG A 184 13.36 -19.62 14.87
CA ARG A 184 13.27 -20.85 15.68
C ARG A 184 12.17 -20.76 16.73
N TYR A 185 12.06 -19.63 17.41
CA TYR A 185 11.01 -19.37 18.39
C TYR A 185 9.61 -19.48 17.77
N ALA A 186 9.39 -18.83 16.63
CA ALA A 186 8.10 -18.90 15.94
C ALA A 186 7.77 -20.33 15.47
N VAL A 187 8.75 -21.06 14.95
CA VAL A 187 8.59 -22.47 14.57
C VAL A 187 8.22 -23.33 15.78
N ALA A 188 8.86 -23.12 16.94
CA ALA A 188 8.53 -23.84 18.17
C ALA A 188 7.07 -23.59 18.59
N ILE A 189 6.60 -22.34 18.62
CA ILE A 189 5.20 -22.00 18.95
C ILE A 189 4.21 -22.73 18.04
N LEU A 190 4.50 -22.75 16.73
CA LEU A 190 3.63 -23.40 15.75
C LEU A 190 3.60 -24.93 15.92
N HIS A 191 4.72 -25.55 16.27
CA HIS A 191 4.81 -26.99 16.52
C HIS A 191 4.22 -27.41 17.88
N GLU A 192 4.27 -26.54 18.88
CA GLU A 192 3.69 -26.77 20.21
C GLU A 192 2.15 -26.67 20.21
N GLY A 193 1.54 -26.23 19.11
CA GLY A 193 0.08 -26.22 18.95
C GLY A 193 -0.62 -25.25 19.89
N VAL A 194 -0.03 -24.08 20.14
CA VAL A 194 -0.63 -23.05 20.99
C VAL A 194 -1.96 -22.60 20.39
N VAL A 195 -3.06 -23.09 20.97
CA VAL A 195 -4.41 -22.56 20.77
C VAL A 195 -4.43 -21.18 21.43
N ILE A 196 -4.32 -20.13 20.61
CA ILE A 196 -4.62 -18.77 21.06
C ILE A 196 -6.14 -18.75 21.34
N ASN A 197 -6.52 -18.84 22.61
CA ASN A 197 -7.90 -18.59 23.02
C ASN A 197 -8.17 -17.10 22.75
N VAL A 198 -9.01 -16.84 21.73
CA VAL A 198 -9.56 -15.52 21.40
C VAL A 198 -10.62 -15.14 22.42
#